data_AF-A0A4R9WIE8-F1
#
_entry.id   AF-A0A4R9WIE8-F1
#
_cell.length_a   1.000
_cell.length_b   1.000
_cell.length_c   1.000
_cell.angle_alpha   90.00
_cell.angle_beta   90.00
_cell.angle_gamma   90.00
#
_symmetry.space_group_name_H-M   'P 1'
#
loop_
_entity.id
_entity.type
_entity.pdbx_description
1 polymer ?
#
loop_
_entity_poly.entity_id
_entity_poly.type
_entity_poly.pdbx_seq_one_letter_code
_entity_poly.pdbx_strand_id
1 'polypeptide(L)'
;MTALDTFHGFPSDWFWIVARDETRFWSSAAAAYVTELPEGAGVSRIASEEELWDVLVAKFPQGLPEARRPPRLVPKRVIVDRLQSAGLLEAARAAIDAADLYTQERWNTRTDIFANDPTALALLEMIGGDPAIIFAE
;
A
#
# COMPACT_ATOMS: atom_id res chain seq x y z
N MET A 1 -1.63 -30.62 33.03
CA MET A 1 -0.66 -29.53 33.24
C MET A 1 -0.52 -28.84 31.89
N THR A 2 -1.11 -27.66 31.80
CA THR A 2 -1.55 -26.97 30.59
C THR A 2 -0.37 -26.56 29.70
N ALA A 3 -0.47 -26.85 28.40
CA ALA A 3 0.44 -26.33 27.40
C ALA A 3 0.32 -24.79 27.38
N LEU A 4 1.46 -24.12 27.57
CA LEU A 4 1.58 -22.69 27.30
C LEU A 4 1.50 -22.53 25.79
N ASP A 5 0.28 -22.35 25.29
CA ASP A 5 0.03 -22.07 23.90
C ASP A 5 0.66 -20.71 23.59
N THR A 6 1.73 -20.77 22.82
CA THR A 6 2.49 -19.61 22.41
C THR A 6 1.66 -18.97 21.31
N PHE A 7 0.85 -17.97 21.64
CA PHE A 7 0.23 -17.06 20.67
C PHE A 7 1.35 -16.34 19.88
N HIS A 8 1.95 -17.03 18.92
CA HIS A 8 2.62 -16.42 17.79
C HIS A 8 1.53 -15.99 16.81
N GLY A 9 0.66 -15.09 17.27
CA GLY A 9 -0.08 -14.23 16.37
C GLY A 9 0.96 -13.33 15.73
N PHE A 10 1.38 -13.66 14.51
CA PHE A 10 1.99 -12.67 13.64
C PHE A 10 1.11 -11.40 13.70
N PRO A 11 1.67 -10.19 13.70
CA PRO A 11 0.93 -8.93 13.87
C PRO A 11 -0.10 -8.64 12.75
N SER A 12 -0.38 -9.59 11.86
CA SER A 12 -1.36 -9.53 10.79
C SER A 12 -2.82 -9.60 11.23
N ASP A 13 -3.14 -10.11 12.42
CA ASP A 13 -4.53 -10.47 12.79
C ASP A 13 -5.02 -9.76 14.07
N TRP A 14 -4.81 -8.44 14.17
CA TRP A 14 -5.33 -7.66 15.28
C TRP A 14 -6.76 -7.20 15.04
N PHE A 15 -7.57 -7.24 16.12
CA PHE A 15 -8.97 -6.85 16.12
C PHE A 15 -9.25 -5.75 17.16
N TRP A 16 -10.11 -4.79 16.81
CA TRP A 16 -10.51 -3.71 17.70
C TRP A 16 -12.02 -3.51 17.75
N ILE A 17 -12.54 -3.33 18.96
CA ILE A 17 -13.81 -2.67 19.20
C ILE A 17 -13.55 -1.16 19.17
N VAL A 18 -14.21 -0.46 18.26
CA VAL A 18 -14.02 0.96 18.03
C VAL A 18 -15.18 1.74 18.61
N ALA A 19 -14.91 2.81 19.36
CA ALA A 19 -15.95 3.70 19.93
C ALA A 19 -17.03 2.97 20.75
N ARG A 20 -16.64 1.85 21.41
CA ARG A 20 -17.54 0.96 22.19
C ARG A 20 -18.64 0.28 21.38
N ASP A 21 -18.55 0.28 20.06
CA ASP A 21 -19.46 -0.46 19.19
C ASP A 21 -19.08 -1.95 19.20
N GLU A 22 -19.71 -2.72 20.08
CA GLU A 22 -19.45 -4.17 20.22
C GLU A 22 -20.14 -5.01 19.13
N THR A 23 -20.83 -4.39 18.17
CA THR A 23 -21.53 -5.10 17.08
C THR A 23 -20.61 -5.47 15.91
N ARG A 24 -19.41 -4.88 15.85
CA ARG A 24 -18.43 -5.07 14.79
C ARG A 24 -17.01 -4.84 15.30
N PHE A 25 -16.06 -5.45 14.63
CA PHE A 25 -14.65 -5.39 14.97
C PHE A 25 -13.86 -4.88 13.77
N TRP A 26 -12.97 -3.92 13.96
CA TRP A 26 -11.99 -3.60 12.93
C TRP A 26 -10.98 -4.73 12.84
N SER A 27 -10.79 -5.32 11.65
CA SER A 27 -9.74 -6.31 11.37
C SER A 27 -8.60 -5.64 10.61
N SER A 28 -7.39 -5.70 11.17
CA SER A 28 -6.18 -5.24 10.46
C SER A 28 -5.85 -6.09 9.25
N ALA A 29 -6.11 -7.41 9.29
CA ALA A 29 -5.90 -8.32 8.17
C ALA A 29 -6.79 -7.96 6.97
N ALA A 30 -8.09 -7.75 7.22
CA ALA A 30 -9.05 -7.41 6.18
C ALA A 30 -9.02 -5.92 5.80
N ALA A 31 -8.35 -5.08 6.61
CA ALA A 31 -8.44 -3.62 6.54
C ALA A 31 -9.91 -3.14 6.46
N ALA A 32 -10.80 -3.78 7.24
CA ALA A 32 -12.24 -3.59 7.19
C ALA A 32 -12.90 -4.00 8.51
N TYR A 33 -14.16 -3.58 8.70
CA TYR A 33 -15.00 -4.09 9.78
C TYR A 33 -15.53 -5.48 9.48
N VAL A 34 -15.48 -6.38 10.45
CA VAL A 34 -16.04 -7.73 10.44
C VAL A 34 -17.01 -7.90 11.62
N THR A 35 -18.00 -8.77 11.48
CA THR A 35 -18.99 -9.06 12.55
C THR A 35 -18.63 -10.28 13.37
N GLU A 36 -17.71 -11.11 12.87
CA GLU A 36 -17.30 -12.37 13.50
C GLU A 36 -15.79 -12.36 13.76
N LEU A 37 -15.41 -12.94 14.89
CA LEU A 37 -14.01 -13.11 15.28
C LEU A 37 -13.60 -14.56 15.09
N PRO A 38 -12.38 -14.83 14.60
CA PRO A 38 -11.82 -16.16 14.64
C PRO A 38 -11.77 -16.71 16.08
N GLU A 39 -11.90 -18.02 16.22
CA GLU A 39 -11.79 -18.68 17.53
C GLU A 39 -10.43 -18.38 18.17
N GLY A 40 -10.44 -17.93 19.42
CA GLY A 40 -9.23 -17.55 20.15
C GLY A 40 -8.63 -16.18 19.78
N ALA A 41 -9.27 -15.38 18.91
CA ALA A 41 -8.78 -14.06 18.57
C ALA A 41 -8.81 -13.10 19.77
N GLY A 42 -7.69 -12.41 20.00
CA GLY A 42 -7.62 -11.31 20.96
C GLY A 42 -8.27 -10.05 20.41
N VAL A 43 -8.98 -9.31 21.28
CA VAL A 43 -9.66 -8.06 20.92
C VAL A 43 -9.19 -6.92 21.82
N SER A 44 -8.75 -5.84 21.21
CA SER A 44 -8.43 -4.59 21.89
C SER A 44 -9.58 -3.59 21.80
N ARG A 45 -9.59 -2.57 22.66
CA ARG A 45 -10.56 -1.47 22.60
C ARG A 45 -9.85 -0.17 22.26
N ILE A 46 -10.49 0.66 21.46
CA ILE A 46 -9.98 1.98 21.07
C ILE A 46 -11.12 3.01 21.08
N ALA A 47 -10.81 4.24 21.50
CA ALA A 47 -11.86 5.21 21.83
C ALA A 47 -12.57 5.75 20.60
N SER A 48 -11.89 5.82 19.46
CA SER A 48 -12.42 6.36 18.21
C SER A 48 -11.74 5.75 16.98
N GLU A 49 -12.32 5.96 15.81
CA GLU A 49 -11.67 5.62 14.54
C GLU A 49 -10.41 6.46 14.30
N GLU A 50 -10.41 7.73 14.72
CA GLU A 50 -9.24 8.61 14.60
C GLU A 50 -8.02 8.03 15.32
N GLU A 51 -8.19 7.61 16.57
CA GLU A 51 -7.12 6.95 17.33
C GLU A 51 -6.69 5.62 16.70
N LEU A 52 -7.65 4.86 16.15
CA LEU A 52 -7.33 3.64 15.41
C LEU A 52 -6.44 3.94 14.21
N TRP A 53 -6.75 4.99 13.45
CA TRP A 53 -5.93 5.39 12.31
C TRP A 53 -4.52 5.79 12.74
N ASP A 54 -4.37 6.56 13.81
CA ASP A 54 -3.07 6.95 14.32
C ASP A 54 -2.21 5.74 14.73
N VAL A 55 -2.82 4.77 15.41
CA VAL A 55 -2.15 3.51 15.78
C VAL A 55 -1.74 2.72 14.53
N LEU A 56 -2.64 2.57 13.56
CA LEU A 56 -2.38 1.83 12.34
C LEU A 56 -1.29 2.51 11.50
N VAL A 57 -1.31 3.84 11.34
CA VAL A 57 -0.24 4.58 10.66
C VAL A 57 1.12 4.32 11.33
N ALA A 58 1.17 4.38 12.67
CA ALA A 58 2.44 4.29 13.40
C ALA A 58 2.99 2.85 13.53
N LYS A 59 2.13 1.84 13.57
CA LYS A 59 2.51 0.46 13.91
C LYS A 59 2.28 -0.54 12.80
N PHE A 60 1.29 -0.30 11.95
CA PHE A 60 0.82 -1.30 10.99
C PHE A 60 0.14 -0.65 9.77
N PRO A 61 0.90 0.10 8.95
CA PRO A 61 0.35 0.88 7.84
C PRO A 61 -0.40 0.03 6.81
N GLN A 62 -0.07 -1.27 6.71
CA GLN A 62 -0.78 -2.23 5.86
C GLN A 62 -2.20 -2.56 6.36
N GLY A 63 -2.52 -2.34 7.64
CA GLY A 63 -3.89 -2.50 8.15
C GLY A 63 -4.79 -1.29 7.92
N LEU A 64 -4.26 -0.22 7.30
CA LEU A 64 -5.08 0.89 6.82
C LEU A 64 -5.90 0.45 5.61
N PRO A 65 -7.13 1.00 5.45
CA PRO A 65 -7.84 0.92 4.19
C PRO A 65 -6.95 1.43 3.05
N GLU A 66 -7.07 0.84 1.86
CA GLU A 66 -6.25 1.21 0.71
C GLU A 66 -6.25 2.72 0.43
N ALA A 67 -7.42 3.36 0.52
CA ALA A 67 -7.58 4.80 0.34
C ALA A 67 -6.83 5.68 1.37
N ARG A 68 -6.41 5.10 2.51
CA ARG A 68 -5.66 5.77 3.58
C ARG A 68 -4.19 5.34 3.64
N ARG A 69 -3.79 4.31 2.90
CA ARG A 69 -2.40 3.87 2.88
C ARG A 69 -1.52 4.97 2.29
N PRO A 70 -0.32 5.21 2.85
CA PRO A 70 0.66 6.05 2.19
C PRO A 70 0.89 5.54 0.75
N PRO A 71 1.01 6.44 -0.24
CA PRO A 71 1.30 6.02 -1.59
C PRO A 71 2.57 5.17 -1.63
N ARG A 72 2.49 3.99 -2.25
CA ARG A 72 3.63 3.08 -2.34
C ARG A 72 4.69 3.67 -3.27
N LEU A 73 5.95 3.62 -2.84
CA LEU A 73 7.10 3.93 -3.69
C LEU A 73 7.52 2.69 -4.47
N VAL A 74 7.73 2.86 -5.77
CA VAL A 74 8.25 1.84 -6.69
C VAL A 74 9.66 2.25 -7.12
N PRO A 75 10.68 1.42 -6.87
CA PRO A 75 12.04 1.72 -7.30
C PRO A 75 12.13 1.82 -8.82
N LYS A 76 12.82 2.84 -9.35
CA LYS A 76 12.96 3.02 -10.81
C LYS A 76 13.57 1.81 -11.50
N ARG A 77 14.49 1.09 -10.85
CA ARG A 77 15.07 -0.14 -11.41
C ARG A 77 14.00 -1.18 -11.76
N VAL A 78 13.00 -1.33 -10.88
CA VAL A 78 11.88 -2.26 -11.08
C VAL A 78 10.97 -1.77 -12.20
N ILE A 79 10.70 -0.47 -12.25
CA ILE A 79 9.94 0.16 -13.34
C ILE A 79 10.63 -0.10 -14.68
N VAL A 80 11.94 0.12 -14.78
CA VAL A 80 12.74 -0.11 -16.00
C VAL A 80 12.71 -1.57 -16.44
N ASP A 81 12.90 -2.52 -15.52
CA ASP A 81 12.85 -3.96 -15.83
C ASP A 81 11.47 -4.39 -16.35
N ARG A 82 10.40 -3.84 -15.75
CA ARG A 82 9.02 -4.14 -16.16
C ARG A 82 8.65 -3.48 -17.48
N LEU A 83 9.10 -2.25 -17.73
CA LEU A 83 8.95 -1.60 -19.03
C LEU A 83 9.69 -2.36 -20.12
N GLN A 84 10.91 -2.85 -19.84
CA GLN A 84 11.65 -3.71 -20.76
C GLN A 84 10.89 -5.00 -21.06
N SER A 85 10.38 -5.66 -20.03
CA SER A 85 9.61 -6.90 -20.17
C SER A 85 8.31 -6.71 -20.96
N ALA A 86 7.71 -5.52 -20.85
CA ALA A 86 6.52 -5.13 -21.62
C ALA A 86 6.86 -4.64 -23.05
N GLY A 87 8.14 -4.52 -23.43
CA GLY A 87 8.55 -3.95 -24.72
C GLY A 87 8.33 -2.44 -24.84
N LEU A 88 8.21 -1.74 -23.72
CA LEU A 88 7.85 -0.31 -23.65
C LEU A 88 9.03 0.60 -23.26
N LEU A 89 10.20 0.04 -22.96
CA LEU A 89 11.33 0.83 -22.45
C LEU A 89 11.79 1.93 -23.42
N GLU A 90 11.86 1.63 -24.72
CA GLU A 90 12.26 2.62 -25.72
C GLU A 90 11.23 3.75 -25.86
N ALA A 91 9.93 3.41 -25.86
CA ALA A 91 8.86 4.39 -25.90
C ALA A 91 8.86 5.29 -24.64
N ALA A 92 9.05 4.69 -23.46
CA ALA A 92 9.18 5.43 -22.21
C ALA A 92 10.38 6.39 -22.25
N ARG A 93 11.52 5.92 -22.78
CA ARG A 93 12.71 6.75 -22.91
C ARG A 93 12.48 7.95 -23.82
N ALA A 94 11.89 7.72 -24.99
CA ALA A 94 11.56 8.78 -25.94
C ALA A 94 10.58 9.81 -25.34
N ALA A 95 9.57 9.35 -24.58
CA ALA A 95 8.62 10.22 -23.89
C ALA A 95 9.31 11.11 -22.83
N ILE A 96 10.25 10.55 -22.06
CA ILE A 96 11.01 11.31 -21.06
C ILE A 96 11.92 12.34 -21.74
N ASP A 97 12.67 11.94 -22.77
CA ASP A 97 13.59 12.84 -23.47
C ASP A 97 12.84 14.01 -24.17
N ALA A 98 11.57 13.82 -24.53
CA ALA A 98 10.70 14.87 -25.08
C ALA A 98 9.95 15.71 -24.02
N ALA A 99 10.01 15.34 -22.74
CA ALA A 99 9.33 16.07 -21.67
C ALA A 99 10.01 17.41 -21.35
N ASP A 100 9.37 18.26 -20.54
CA ASP A 100 9.99 19.49 -20.06
C ASP A 100 11.19 19.21 -19.12
N LEU A 101 12.05 20.21 -18.94
CA LEU A 101 13.26 20.08 -18.12
C LEU A 101 12.96 19.63 -16.69
N TYR A 102 11.88 20.12 -16.07
CA TYR A 102 11.55 19.73 -14.70
C TYR A 102 11.18 18.25 -14.63
N THR A 103 10.39 17.73 -15.58
CA THR A 103 10.03 16.31 -15.66
C THR A 103 11.25 15.43 -15.91
N GLN A 104 12.17 15.84 -16.79
CA GLN A 104 13.43 15.15 -17.03
C GLN A 104 14.30 15.09 -15.77
N GLU A 105 14.55 16.23 -15.13
CA GLU A 105 15.37 16.31 -13.90
C GLU A 105 14.74 15.52 -12.75
N ARG A 106 13.42 15.56 -12.64
CA ARG A 106 12.67 14.78 -11.66
C ARG A 106 12.86 13.27 -11.88
N TRP A 107 12.82 12.80 -13.12
CA TRP A 107 13.10 11.41 -13.45
C TRP A 107 14.55 11.04 -13.15
N ASN A 108 15.51 11.91 -13.50
CA ASN A 108 16.93 11.65 -13.33
C ASN A 108 17.35 11.59 -11.85
N THR A 109 16.86 12.53 -11.04
CA THR A 109 17.30 12.71 -9.64
C THR A 109 16.65 11.75 -8.64
N ARG A 110 15.41 11.30 -8.89
CA ARG A 110 14.70 10.41 -7.96
C ARG A 110 15.11 8.96 -8.14
N THR A 111 15.19 8.20 -7.06
CA THR A 111 15.42 6.75 -7.08
C THR A 111 14.11 5.95 -7.17
N ASP A 112 13.01 6.55 -6.69
CA ASP A 112 11.71 5.92 -6.52
C ASP A 112 10.59 6.85 -6.97
N ILE A 113 9.50 6.26 -7.44
CA ILE A 113 8.30 6.96 -7.93
C ILE A 113 7.09 6.43 -7.18
N PHE A 114 6.18 7.31 -6.77
CA PHE A 114 4.91 6.86 -6.19
C PHE A 114 4.07 6.14 -7.24
N ALA A 115 3.47 5.01 -6.90
CA ALA A 115 2.63 4.22 -7.82
C ALA A 115 1.39 5.00 -8.32
N ASN A 116 0.95 6.01 -7.58
CA ASN A 116 -0.14 6.90 -7.96
C ASN A 116 0.35 8.27 -8.48
N ASP A 117 1.63 8.39 -8.83
CA ASP A 117 2.17 9.66 -9.30
C ASP A 117 1.49 10.09 -10.60
N PRO A 118 0.84 11.27 -10.66
CA PRO A 118 0.05 11.66 -11.82
C PRO A 118 0.90 11.83 -13.08
N THR A 119 2.14 12.31 -12.95
CA THR A 119 3.05 12.44 -14.10
C THR A 119 3.46 11.06 -14.63
N ALA A 120 3.77 10.11 -13.73
CA ALA A 120 4.15 8.77 -14.13
C ALA A 120 2.97 7.99 -14.75
N LEU A 121 1.76 8.14 -14.21
CA LEU A 121 0.55 7.55 -14.76
C LEU A 121 0.23 8.10 -16.16
N ALA A 122 0.33 9.42 -16.36
CA ALA A 122 0.14 10.03 -17.67
C ALA A 122 1.18 9.56 -18.71
N LEU A 123 2.43 9.35 -18.27
CA LEU A 123 3.47 8.77 -19.13
C LEU A 123 3.13 7.33 -19.53
N LEU A 124 2.67 6.50 -18.60
CA LEU A 124 2.26 5.13 -18.89
C LEU A 124 1.09 5.11 -19.88
N GLU A 125 0.08 5.95 -19.68
CA GLU A 125 -1.04 6.09 -20.61
C GLU A 125 -0.56 6.45 -22.03
N MET A 126 0.35 7.42 -22.14
CA MET A 126 0.91 7.87 -23.43
C MET A 126 1.62 6.74 -24.20
N ILE A 127 2.32 5.85 -23.49
CA ILE A 127 3.07 4.74 -24.12
C ILE A 127 2.28 3.43 -24.16
N GLY A 128 1.02 3.42 -23.72
CA GLY A 128 0.18 2.21 -23.66
C GLY A 128 0.61 1.21 -22.56
N GLY A 129 1.29 1.67 -21.52
CA GLY A 129 1.69 0.87 -20.37
C GLY A 129 0.57 0.67 -19.36
N ASP A 130 0.46 -0.54 -18.81
CA ASP A 130 -0.49 -0.87 -17.74
C ASP A 130 0.11 -0.59 -16.36
N PRO A 131 -0.42 0.37 -15.58
CA PRO A 131 0.06 0.67 -14.22
C PRO A 131 -0.01 -0.54 -13.27
N ALA A 132 -0.99 -1.44 -13.45
CA ALA A 132 -1.12 -2.63 -12.61
C ALA A 132 0.06 -3.61 -12.81
N ILE A 133 0.68 -3.59 -13.99
CA ILE A 133 1.87 -4.39 -14.30
C ILE A 133 3.13 -3.63 -13.92
N ILE A 134 3.29 -2.40 -14.41
CA ILE A 134 4.53 -1.64 -14.25
C ILE A 134 4.77 -1.25 -12.80
N PHE A 135 3.71 -0.87 -12.08
CA PHE A 135 3.78 -0.53 -10.67
C PHE A 135 3.33 -1.65 -9.75
N ALA A 136 3.21 -2.92 -10.20
CA ALA A 136 2.85 -4.04 -9.32
C ALA A 136 3.69 -4.11 -8.01
N GLU A 137 3.16 -4.80 -7.00
CA GLU A 137 3.95 -5.14 -5.79
C GLU A 137 5.11 -6.10 -6.09
#